data_AF-B7J3H3-F1
#
_entry.id   AF-B7J3H3-F1
#
_cell.length_a   1.000
_cell.length_b   1.000
_cell.length_c   1.000
_cell.angle_alpha   90.00
_cell.angle_beta   90.00
_cell.angle_gamma   90.00
#
_symmetry.space_group_name_H-M   'P 1'
#
loop_
_entity.id
_entity.type
_entity.pdbx_description
1 polymer ?
#
loop_
_entity_poly.entity_id
_entity_poly.type
_entity_poly.pdbx_seq_one_letter_code
_entity_poly.pdbx_strand_id
1 'polypeptide(L)' 'MTTVEMVEKAVQSLPPADLAAFRRWFAEFDAAAWDTQIEADATTGKLDALATEALAEYRSGTAREI' A
#
# COMPACT_ATOMS: atom_id res chain seq x y z
N MET A 1 -21.29 -10.91 16.54
CA MET A 1 -21.12 -9.73 15.67
C MET A 1 -19.78 -9.12 16.02
N THR A 2 -18.85 -9.10 15.07
CA THR A 2 -17.50 -8.57 15.27
C THR A 2 -17.44 -7.08 14.96
N THR A 3 -16.39 -6.40 15.43
CA THR A 3 -16.15 -4.99 15.08
C THR A 3 -16.03 -4.80 13.57
N VAL A 4 -15.43 -5.76 12.86
CA VAL A 4 -15.28 -5.71 11.40
C VAL A 4 -16.64 -5.79 10.71
N GLU A 5 -17.48 -6.75 11.09
CA GLU A 5 -18.84 -6.89 10.54
C GLU A 5 -19.70 -5.63 10.75
N MET A 6 -19.49 -4.90 11.85
CA MET A 6 -20.16 -3.62 12.11
C MET A 6 -19.72 -2.52 11.13
N VAL A 7 -18.42 -2.42 10.89
CA VAL A 7 -17.85 -1.44 9.95
C VAL A 7 -18.31 -1.74 8.52
N GLU A 8 -18.30 -3.01 8.11
CA GLU A 8 -18.78 -3.43 6.79
C GLU A 8 -20.23 -3.01 6.56
N LYS A 9 -21.11 -3.27 7.53
CA LYS A 9 -22.53 -2.86 7.45
C LYS A 9 -22.68 -1.34 7.40
N ALA A 10 -21.90 -0.60 8.18
CA ALA A 10 -21.91 0.85 8.16
C ALA A 10 -21.50 1.39 6.78
N VAL A 11 -20.43 0.86 6.19
CA VAL A 11 -19.94 1.25 4.86
C VAL A 11 -20.94 0.91 3.78
N GLN A 12 -21.59 -0.26 3.84
CA GLN A 12 -22.65 -0.66 2.90
C GLN A 12 -23.89 0.25 2.96
N SER A 13 -24.13 0.90 4.11
CA SER A 13 -25.27 1.78 4.33
C SER A 13 -25.01 3.23 3.91
N LEU A 14 -23.78 3.57 3.47
CA LEU A 14 -23.43 4.93 3.09
C LEU A 14 -24.11 5.36 1.78
N PRO A 15 -24.62 6.61 1.71
CA PRO A 15 -25.00 7.23 0.45
C PRO A 15 -23.83 7.27 -0.54
N PRO A 16 -24.08 7.29 -1.86
CA PRO A 16 -23.02 7.26 -2.87
C PRO A 16 -21.94 8.34 -2.71
N ALA A 17 -22.31 9.55 -2.29
CA ALA A 17 -21.38 10.65 -2.07
C ALA A 17 -20.44 10.38 -0.88
N ASP A 18 -20.98 9.88 0.22
CA ASP A 18 -20.23 9.56 1.43
C ASP A 18 -19.35 8.33 1.21
N LEU A 19 -19.83 7.34 0.45
CA LEU A 19 -19.03 6.19 0.04
C LEU A 19 -17.84 6.61 -0.83
N ALA A 20 -18.03 7.59 -1.74
CA ALA A 20 -16.95 8.12 -2.54
C ALA A 20 -15.92 8.89 -1.69
N ALA A 21 -16.37 9.65 -0.69
CA ALA A 21 -15.48 10.30 0.27
C ALA A 21 -14.71 9.28 1.12
N PHE A 22 -15.40 8.27 1.64
CA PHE A 22 -14.80 7.17 2.40
C PHE A 22 -13.71 6.46 1.58
N ARG A 23 -13.97 6.12 0.32
CA ARG A 23 -12.98 5.46 -0.56
C ARG A 23 -11.72 6.30 -0.76
N ARG A 24 -11.86 7.62 -0.94
CA ARG A 24 -10.69 8.51 -1.07
C ARG A 24 -9.85 8.51 0.19
N TRP A 25 -10.50 8.75 1.33
CA TRP A 25 -9.82 8.75 2.62
C TRP A 25 -9.17 7.40 2.95
N PHE A 26 -9.88 6.29 2.71
CA PHE A 26 -9.36 4.96 3.00
C PHE A 26 -8.14 4.62 2.14
N ALA A 27 -8.10 5.06 0.88
CA ALA A 27 -6.92 4.88 0.03
C ALA A 27 -5.71 5.61 0.60
N GLU A 28 -5.86 6.83 1.13
CA GLU A 28 -4.78 7.57 1.78
C GLU A 28 -4.34 6.92 3.10
N PHE A 29 -5.30 6.44 3.89
CA PHE A 29 -5.04 5.72 5.13
C PHE A 29 -4.24 4.42 4.88
N ASP A 30 -4.68 3.62 3.90
CA ASP A 30 -4.02 2.37 3.54
C ASP A 30 -2.64 2.62 2.92
N ALA A 31 -2.50 3.66 2.10
CA ALA A 31 -1.21 4.10 1.56
C ALA A 31 -0.22 4.48 2.69
N ALA A 32 -0.66 5.21 3.72
CA ALA A 32 0.19 5.56 4.85
C ALA A 32 0.64 4.33 5.66
N ALA A 33 -0.25 3.34 5.81
CA ALA A 33 0.10 2.06 6.45
C ALA A 33 1.12 1.29 5.59
N TRP A 34 0.94 1.29 4.28
CA TRP A 34 1.87 0.70 3.32
C TRP A 34 3.25 1.36 3.38
N ASP A 35 3.33 2.70 3.38
CA ASP A 35 4.58 3.44 3.49
C ASP A 35 5.35 3.03 4.76
N THR A 36 4.64 2.97 5.89
CA THR A 36 5.23 2.52 7.17
C THR A 36 5.78 1.10 7.08
N GLN A 37 5.06 0.20 6.42
CA GLN A 37 5.51 -1.18 6.24
C GLN A 37 6.73 -1.26 5.32
N ILE A 38 6.75 -0.50 4.23
CA ILE A 38 7.90 -0.43 3.31
C ILE A 38 9.14 0.08 4.04
N GLU A 39 9.01 1.12 4.86
CA GLU A 39 10.13 1.64 5.66
C GLU A 39 10.68 0.60 6.64
N ALA A 40 9.80 -0.15 7.30
CA ALA A 40 10.19 -1.24 8.19
C ALA A 40 10.86 -2.40 7.44
N ASP A 41 10.30 -2.81 6.30
CA ASP A 41 10.84 -3.88 5.46
C ASP A 41 12.21 -3.47 4.87
N ALA A 42 12.39 -2.20 4.49
CA ALA A 42 13.68 -1.66 4.07
C ALA A 42 14.69 -1.67 5.21
N THR A 43 14.30 -1.22 6.41
CA THR A 43 15.18 -1.18 7.59
C THR A 43 15.62 -2.58 8.04
N THR A 44 14.75 -3.58 7.87
CA THR A 44 15.05 -4.97 8.22
C THR A 44 15.83 -5.73 7.13
N GLY A 45 16.14 -5.08 6.01
CA GLY A 45 16.89 -5.67 4.88
C GLY A 45 16.07 -6.64 4.03
N LYS A 46 14.75 -6.70 4.22
CA LYS A 46 13.87 -7.61 3.47
C LYS A 46 13.81 -7.26 1.97
N LEU A 47 14.07 -6.00 1.64
CA LEU A 47 14.10 -5.50 0.26
C LEU A 47 15.50 -5.54 -0.38
N ASP A 48 16.53 -5.97 0.34
CA ASP A 48 17.93 -5.90 -0.13
C ASP A 48 18.20 -6.76 -1.37
N ALA A 49 17.52 -7.91 -1.47
CA ALA A 49 17.64 -8.80 -2.64
C ALA A 49 17.13 -8.09 -3.91
N LEU A 50 15.97 -7.43 -3.82
CA LEU A 50 15.38 -6.66 -4.92
C LEU A 50 16.25 -5.46 -5.28
N ALA A 51 16.79 -4.76 -4.27
CA ALA A 51 17.71 -3.64 -4.51
C ALA A 51 19.00 -4.10 -5.21
N THR A 52 19.55 -5.25 -4.81
CA THR A 52 20.76 -5.83 -5.41
C THR A 52 20.53 -6.21 -6.87
N GLU A 53 19.40 -6.85 -7.17
CA GLU A 53 19.00 -7.22 -8.53
C GLU A 53 18.82 -5.97 -9.42
N ALA A 54 18.06 -4.99 -8.95
CA ALA A 54 17.83 -3.74 -9.69
C ALA A 54 19.15 -3.00 -9.98
N LEU A 55 20.08 -2.97 -9.02
CA LEU A 55 21.40 -2.38 -9.20
C LEU A 55 22.25 -3.17 -10.21
N ALA A 56 22.15 -4.50 -10.23
CA ALA A 56 22.84 -5.34 -11.20
C ALA A 56 22.34 -5.06 -12.62
N GLU A 57 21.01 -5.02 -12.82
CA GLU A 57 20.40 -4.72 -14.12
C GLU A 57 20.74 -3.31 -14.64
N TYR A 58 20.74 -2.34 -13.73
CA TYR A 58 21.14 -0.97 -14.06
C TYR A 58 22.61 -0.92 -14.52
N ARG A 59 23.50 -1.62 -13.82
CA ARG A 59 24.93 -1.70 -14.16
C ARG A 59 25.18 -2.47 -15.45
N SER A 60 24.37 -3.49 -15.77
CA SER A 60 24.47 -4.22 -17.04
C SER A 60 23.81 -3.51 -18.22
N GLY A 61 23.16 -2.35 -17.99
CA GLY A 61 22.46 -1.60 -19.04
C GLY A 61 21.20 -2.29 -19.56
N THR A 62 20.67 -3.27 -18.80
CA THR A 62 19.45 -4.01 -19.15
C THR A 62 18.21 -3.44 -18.45
N ALA A 63 18.40 -2.52 -17.50
CA ALA A 63 17.31 -1.76 -16.88
C ALA A 63 16.53 -0.95 -17.93
N ARG A 64 15.22 -0.81 -17.71
CA ARG A 64 14.31 -0.06 -18.59
C ARG A 64 13.67 1.08 -17.80
N GLU A 65 13.43 2.19 -18.48
CA GLU A 65 12.61 3.28 -17.94
C GLU A 65 11.17 2.79 -17.70
N ILE A 66 10.58 3.28 -16.62
CA ILE A 66 9.22 2.97 -16.16
C ILE A 66 8.17 3.78 -16.91
#